data_AF-A0A286RH11-F1
#
_entry.id   AF-A0A286RH11-F1
#
_cell.length_a   1.000
_cell.length_b   1.000
_cell.length_c   1.000
_cell.angle_alpha   90.00
_cell.angle_beta   90.00
_cell.angle_gamma   90.00
#
_symmetry.space_group_name_H-M   'P 1'
#
loop_
_entity.id
_entity.type
_entity.pdbx_description
1 polymer ?
#
loop_
_entity_poly.entity_id
_entity_poly.type
_entity_poly.pdbx_seq_one_letter_code
_entity_poly.pdbx_strand_id
1 'polypeptide(L)'
;MIMIKRLFFVICFKSILTEHRRNALTLVEMLLAMAITGVLIAGVVTLAKVAEDTFQTANTAIEDVQVWKTVTRRIDRAIRRCYANEQFPGAIVVSRTAEGFTFPETLVVWTPIDGKPIDPVGRPRLKELVFFMPAGQAANELREYTLPDSQAVAPALEDVTGWRSLVAQIRTNSALPSILLTNRLRYFSFGSEKLGAIRFYLEMAPSMEEWKSSSLSWKGLSWPQGLFAPDRGQRRVRIRVEIQLAPSPSTTEFEAPYCRTFIGSLAFYYSLRKDARVIQ
;
A
#
# COMPACT_ATOMS: atom_id res chain seq x y z
N MET A 1 21.15 -27.14 -4.34
CA MET A 1 21.86 -26.87 -5.62
C MET A 1 23.33 -27.31 -5.59
N ILE A 2 23.65 -28.47 -4.98
CA ILE A 2 25.03 -29.03 -4.92
C ILE A 2 25.12 -30.37 -5.66
N MET A 3 24.00 -31.09 -5.84
CA MET A 3 23.97 -32.38 -6.53
C MET A 3 24.04 -32.30 -8.07
N ILE A 4 23.58 -31.22 -8.70
CA ILE A 4 23.64 -31.08 -10.17
C ILE A 4 25.08 -30.83 -10.67
N LYS A 5 25.95 -30.22 -9.84
CA LYS A 5 27.37 -30.01 -10.19
C LYS A 5 28.18 -31.31 -10.29
N ARG A 6 27.82 -32.36 -9.54
CA ARG A 6 28.56 -33.64 -9.55
C ARG A 6 28.18 -34.53 -10.74
N LEU A 7 26.95 -34.44 -11.25
CA LEU A 7 26.51 -35.30 -12.34
C LEU A 7 27.04 -34.88 -13.72
N PHE A 8 27.13 -33.56 -13.98
CA PHE A 8 27.65 -33.05 -15.26
C PHE A 8 29.16 -33.30 -15.43
N PHE A 9 29.93 -33.24 -14.34
CA PHE A 9 31.37 -33.46 -14.38
C PHE A 9 31.76 -34.93 -14.65
N VAL A 10 30.90 -35.89 -14.25
CA VAL A 10 31.19 -37.32 -14.41
C VAL A 10 30.78 -37.85 -15.79
N ILE A 11 29.75 -37.30 -16.41
CA ILE A 11 29.23 -37.82 -17.69
C ILE A 11 30.07 -37.32 -18.88
N CYS A 12 30.54 -36.08 -18.89
CA CYS A 12 31.40 -35.58 -19.98
C CYS A 12 32.81 -36.21 -19.98
N PHE A 13 33.34 -36.58 -18.81
CA PHE A 13 34.70 -37.14 -18.75
C PHE A 13 34.77 -38.60 -19.19
N LYS A 14 33.68 -39.36 -19.05
CA LYS A 14 33.67 -40.79 -19.35
C LYS A 14 33.53 -41.10 -20.85
N SER A 15 32.97 -40.20 -21.65
CA SER A 15 32.75 -40.42 -23.08
C SER A 15 33.94 -40.02 -23.97
N ILE A 16 34.98 -39.38 -23.41
CA ILE A 16 36.17 -38.93 -24.15
C ILE A 16 37.32 -39.96 -24.09
N LEU A 17 37.23 -40.97 -23.22
CA LEU A 17 38.36 -41.88 -22.95
C LEU A 17 38.34 -43.23 -23.70
N THR A 18 37.45 -43.45 -24.67
CA THR A 18 37.37 -44.73 -25.39
C THR A 18 37.49 -44.59 -26.91
N GLU A 19 38.59 -44.01 -27.39
CA GLU A 19 39.26 -44.41 -28.65
C GLU A 19 40.60 -43.64 -28.79
N HIS A 20 41.66 -44.13 -28.13
CA HIS A 20 43.01 -43.59 -28.34
C HIS A 20 43.72 -44.33 -29.49
N ARG A 21 43.48 -43.86 -30.73
CA ARG A 21 44.52 -43.93 -31.77
C ARG A 21 45.54 -42.84 -31.45
N ARG A 22 46.81 -43.23 -31.27
CA ARG A 22 47.94 -42.34 -31.02
C ARG A 22 48.21 -41.45 -32.25
N ASN A 23 47.53 -40.31 -32.33
CA ASN A 23 47.96 -39.17 -33.12
C ASN A 23 48.44 -38.10 -32.13
N ALA A 24 49.68 -37.64 -32.27
CA ALA A 24 50.20 -36.56 -31.45
C ALA A 24 49.42 -35.27 -31.78
N LEU A 25 48.74 -34.70 -30.78
CA LEU A 25 48.02 -33.43 -30.89
C LEU A 25 49.00 -32.33 -31.30
N THR A 26 48.67 -31.63 -32.38
CA THR A 26 49.44 -30.47 -32.83
C THR A 26 49.19 -29.30 -31.87
N LEU A 27 50.19 -28.42 -31.71
CA LEU A 27 50.07 -27.23 -30.85
C LEU A 27 48.87 -26.33 -31.23
N VAL A 28 48.50 -26.32 -32.51
CA VAL A 28 47.33 -25.61 -33.02
C VAL A 28 46.02 -26.18 -32.47
N GLU A 29 45.89 -27.51 -32.34
CA GLU A 29 44.70 -28.16 -31.78
C GLU A 29 44.54 -27.88 -30.29
N MET A 30 45.65 -27.84 -29.53
CA MET A 30 45.63 -27.45 -28.12
C MET A 30 45.20 -25.99 -27.94
N LEU A 31 45.73 -25.07 -28.77
CA LEU A 31 45.34 -23.66 -28.72
C LEU A 31 43.87 -23.45 -29.09
N LEU A 32 43.37 -24.15 -30.12
CA LEU A 32 41.97 -24.09 -30.52
C LEU A 32 41.05 -24.64 -29.42
N ALA A 33 41.40 -25.76 -28.79
CA ALA A 33 40.64 -26.35 -27.69
C ALA A 33 40.60 -25.42 -26.47
N MET A 34 41.72 -24.76 -26.12
CA MET A 34 41.76 -23.78 -25.04
C MET A 34 40.90 -22.56 -25.34
N ALA A 35 40.94 -22.04 -26.56
CA ALA A 35 40.12 -20.90 -26.96
C ALA A 35 38.61 -21.22 -26.90
N ILE A 36 38.19 -22.36 -27.45
CA ILE A 36 36.79 -22.80 -27.40
C ILE A 36 36.34 -23.03 -25.96
N THR A 37 37.16 -23.70 -25.15
CA THR A 37 36.84 -23.96 -23.73
C THR A 37 36.73 -22.65 -22.94
N GLY A 38 37.62 -21.68 -23.20
CA GLY A 38 37.57 -20.36 -22.56
C GLY A 38 36.27 -19.62 -22.87
N VAL A 39 35.83 -19.62 -24.14
CA VAL A 39 34.56 -19.01 -24.55
C VAL A 39 33.37 -19.73 -23.91
N LEU A 40 33.37 -21.06 -23.85
CA LEU A 40 32.31 -21.83 -23.21
C LEU A 40 32.23 -21.57 -21.70
N ILE A 41 33.37 -21.51 -21.00
CA ILE A 41 33.41 -21.19 -19.57
C ILE A 41 32.88 -19.77 -19.33
N ALA A 42 33.32 -18.79 -20.14
CA ALA A 42 32.82 -17.42 -20.03
C ALA A 42 31.30 -17.35 -20.25
N GLY A 43 30.78 -18.06 -21.26
CA GLY A 43 29.35 -18.16 -21.53
C GLY A 43 28.57 -18.75 -20.34
N VAL A 44 29.03 -19.87 -19.77
CA VAL A 44 28.37 -20.50 -18.61
C VAL A 44 28.40 -19.59 -17.38
N VAL A 45 29.51 -18.88 -17.13
CA VAL A 45 29.62 -17.96 -15.99
C VAL A 45 28.66 -16.78 -16.14
N THR A 46 28.56 -16.20 -17.34
CA THR A 46 27.60 -15.09 -17.59
C THR A 46 26.16 -15.54 -17.42
N LEU A 47 25.78 -16.71 -17.93
CA LEU A 47 24.44 -17.29 -17.73
C LEU A 47 24.14 -17.56 -16.26
N ALA A 48 25.11 -18.10 -15.50
CA ALA A 48 24.96 -18.34 -14.07
C ALA A 48 24.73 -17.02 -13.31
N LYS A 49 25.47 -15.97 -13.65
CA LYS A 49 25.29 -14.64 -13.05
C LYS A 49 23.91 -14.05 -13.37
N VAL A 50 23.48 -14.10 -14.62
CA VAL A 50 22.16 -13.62 -15.04
C VAL A 50 21.04 -14.39 -14.33
N ALA A 51 21.19 -15.71 -14.18
CA ALA A 51 20.21 -16.52 -13.46
C ALA A 51 20.11 -16.13 -11.97
N GLU A 52 21.25 -15.89 -11.31
CA GLU A 52 21.29 -15.43 -9.92
C GLU A 52 20.66 -14.03 -9.77
N ASP A 53 21.03 -13.08 -10.63
CA ASP A 53 20.48 -11.71 -10.61
C ASP A 53 18.95 -11.73 -10.84
N THR A 54 18.48 -12.58 -11.75
CA THR A 54 17.04 -12.77 -12.02
C THR A 54 16.34 -13.38 -10.81
N PHE A 55 16.93 -14.37 -10.16
CA PHE A 55 16.36 -15.00 -8.97
C PHE A 55 16.26 -14.01 -7.79
N GLN A 56 17.30 -13.21 -7.56
CA GLN A 56 17.29 -12.17 -6.53
C GLN A 56 16.23 -11.10 -6.81
N THR A 57 16.09 -10.67 -8.06
CA THR A 57 15.06 -9.71 -8.48
C THR A 57 13.64 -10.27 -8.31
N ALA A 58 13.45 -11.56 -8.59
CA ALA A 58 12.17 -12.22 -8.39
C ALA A 58 11.81 -12.34 -6.90
N ASN A 59 12.78 -12.70 -6.05
CA ASN A 59 12.55 -12.81 -4.60
C ASN A 59 12.16 -11.48 -3.97
N THR A 60 12.87 -10.39 -4.29
CA THR A 60 12.53 -9.04 -3.80
C THR A 60 11.13 -8.62 -4.24
N ALA A 61 10.73 -8.92 -5.47
CA ALA A 61 9.38 -8.66 -5.97
C ALA A 61 8.31 -9.41 -5.17
N ILE A 62 8.56 -10.69 -4.84
CA ILE A 62 7.63 -11.51 -4.06
C ILE A 62 7.45 -10.90 -2.66
N GLU A 63 8.53 -10.50 -2.01
CA GLU A 63 8.46 -9.85 -0.69
C GLU A 63 7.66 -8.55 -0.72
N ASP A 64 7.91 -7.68 -1.70
CA ASP A 64 7.15 -6.43 -1.89
C ASP A 64 5.64 -6.69 -1.98
N VAL A 65 5.27 -7.70 -2.77
CA VAL A 65 3.87 -8.13 -2.94
C VAL A 65 3.27 -8.64 -1.63
N GLN A 66 4.02 -9.38 -0.81
CA GLN A 66 3.53 -9.87 0.49
C GLN A 66 3.31 -8.73 1.49
N VAL A 67 4.21 -7.75 1.52
CA VAL A 67 4.06 -6.54 2.33
C VAL A 67 2.82 -5.78 1.90
N TRP A 68 2.65 -5.53 0.60
CA TRP A 68 1.47 -4.87 0.05
C TRP A 68 0.16 -5.60 0.40
N LYS A 69 0.12 -6.93 0.24
CA LYS A 69 -1.04 -7.75 0.60
C LYS A 69 -1.37 -7.66 2.09
N THR A 70 -0.36 -7.60 2.94
CA THR A 70 -0.54 -7.48 4.40
C THR A 70 -1.15 -6.13 4.77
N VAL A 71 -0.59 -5.03 4.23
CA VAL A 71 -1.12 -3.67 4.41
C VAL A 71 -2.56 -3.59 3.90
N THR A 72 -2.82 -4.02 2.67
CA THR A 72 -4.16 -3.94 2.06
C THR A 72 -5.18 -4.78 2.80
N ARG A 73 -4.82 -5.99 3.25
CA ARG A 73 -5.71 -6.85 4.04
C ARG A 73 -6.06 -6.22 5.38
N ARG A 74 -5.14 -5.48 5.99
CA ARG A 74 -5.39 -4.77 7.25
C ARG A 74 -6.39 -3.63 7.03
N ILE A 75 -6.18 -2.82 5.99
CA ILE A 75 -7.10 -1.73 5.62
C ILE A 75 -8.47 -2.29 5.22
N ASP A 76 -8.54 -3.32 4.37
CA ASP A 76 -9.78 -4.00 3.97
C ASP A 76 -10.56 -4.51 5.18
N ARG A 77 -9.89 -5.08 6.19
CA ARG A 77 -10.54 -5.52 7.42
C ARG A 77 -11.15 -4.35 8.20
N ALA A 78 -10.47 -3.21 8.30
CA ALA A 78 -11.01 -2.02 8.95
C ALA A 78 -12.23 -1.48 8.18
N ILE A 79 -12.15 -1.41 6.85
CA ILE A 79 -13.24 -0.96 5.99
C ILE A 79 -14.45 -1.90 6.04
N ARG A 80 -14.25 -3.22 6.04
CA ARG A 80 -15.37 -4.18 6.19
C ARG A 80 -16.10 -4.08 7.51
N ARG A 81 -15.43 -3.60 8.54
CA ARG A 81 -16.00 -3.36 9.88
C ARG A 81 -16.42 -1.92 10.09
N CYS A 82 -16.33 -1.09 9.05
CA CYS A 82 -16.61 0.33 9.22
C CYS A 82 -18.11 0.55 9.45
N TYR A 83 -18.40 1.52 10.30
CA TYR A 83 -19.75 2.02 10.49
C TYR A 83 -19.90 3.35 9.76
N ALA A 84 -21.02 3.57 9.09
CA ALA A 84 -21.30 4.78 8.35
C ALA A 84 -22.75 5.22 8.58
N ASN A 85 -22.95 6.53 8.63
CA ASN A 85 -24.24 7.17 8.77
C ASN A 85 -24.28 8.49 8.00
N GLU A 86 -25.33 9.26 8.20
CA GLU A 86 -25.53 10.53 7.48
C GLU A 86 -24.54 11.63 7.93
N GLN A 87 -24.02 11.56 9.15
CA GLN A 87 -23.05 12.52 9.70
C GLN A 87 -21.59 12.16 9.42
N PHE A 88 -21.28 10.87 9.22
CA PHE A 88 -19.94 10.38 8.96
C PHE A 88 -19.99 9.20 7.96
N PRO A 89 -19.33 9.30 6.78
CA PRO A 89 -19.42 8.31 5.70
C PRO A 89 -18.64 7.03 5.99
N GLY A 90 -18.20 6.80 7.22
CA GLY A 90 -17.41 5.64 7.67
C GLY A 90 -15.93 5.71 7.38
N ALA A 91 -15.51 6.45 6.35
CA ALA A 91 -14.10 6.72 6.10
C ALA A 91 -13.89 8.13 5.53
N ILE A 92 -12.79 8.77 5.92
CA ILE A 92 -12.36 10.05 5.39
C ILE A 92 -10.87 10.04 5.07
N VAL A 93 -10.46 10.90 4.14
CA VAL A 93 -9.05 11.12 3.83
C VAL A 93 -8.67 12.51 4.29
N VAL A 94 -7.66 12.59 5.15
CA VAL A 94 -7.13 13.84 5.67
C VAL A 94 -5.81 14.13 4.95
N SER A 95 -5.73 15.32 4.36
CA SER A 95 -4.53 15.75 3.64
C SER A 95 -3.61 16.57 4.54
N ARG A 96 -2.33 16.23 4.57
CA ARG A 96 -1.26 17.08 5.11
C ARG A 96 -0.97 18.21 4.12
N THR A 97 -0.63 19.38 4.62
CA THR A 97 -0.13 20.48 3.78
C THR A 97 1.35 20.70 4.12
N ALA A 98 2.21 20.71 3.09
CA ALA A 98 3.64 20.97 3.21
C ALA A 98 4.04 21.94 2.11
N GLU A 99 4.65 23.07 2.46
CA GLU A 99 5.10 24.11 1.51
C GLU A 99 4.03 24.52 0.46
N GLY A 100 2.76 24.59 0.88
CA GLY A 100 1.63 24.94 0.01
C GLY A 100 1.05 23.79 -0.83
N PHE A 101 1.66 22.60 -0.82
CA PHE A 101 1.14 21.41 -1.50
C PHE A 101 0.38 20.50 -0.53
N THR A 102 -0.68 19.85 -1.01
CA THR A 102 -1.49 18.92 -0.22
C THR A 102 -1.20 17.47 -0.54
N PHE A 103 -0.97 16.66 0.48
CA PHE A 103 -0.66 15.24 0.38
C PHE A 103 -1.72 14.41 1.13
N PRO A 104 -2.57 13.65 0.41
CA PRO A 104 -3.64 12.86 1.01
C PRO A 104 -3.10 11.54 1.59
N GLU A 105 -2.29 11.64 2.64
CA GLU A 105 -1.52 10.51 3.19
C GLU A 105 -2.18 9.83 4.41
N THR A 106 -3.29 10.37 4.93
CA THR A 106 -3.97 9.83 6.11
C THR A 106 -5.37 9.35 5.75
N LEU A 107 -5.63 8.07 5.98
CA LEU A 107 -6.98 7.48 5.94
C LEU A 107 -7.48 7.29 7.37
N VAL A 108 -8.67 7.82 7.65
CA VAL A 108 -9.36 7.63 8.92
C VAL A 108 -10.59 6.78 8.67
N VAL A 109 -10.75 5.72 9.47
CA VAL A 109 -11.88 4.78 9.35
C VAL A 109 -12.59 4.70 10.69
N TRP A 110 -13.92 4.78 10.67
CA TRP A 110 -14.76 4.56 11.84
C TRP A 110 -15.00 3.07 12.03
N THR A 111 -14.33 2.46 12.99
CA THR A 111 -14.42 1.04 13.31
C THR A 111 -14.73 0.87 14.81
N PRO A 112 -16.01 0.82 15.19
CA PRO A 112 -16.39 0.53 16.57
C PRO A 112 -15.86 -0.83 17.04
N ILE A 113 -15.36 -0.91 18.28
CA ILE A 113 -14.67 -2.10 18.81
C ILE A 113 -15.59 -3.33 18.82
N ASP A 114 -16.83 -3.16 19.28
CA ASP A 114 -17.84 -4.23 19.36
C ASP A 114 -18.77 -4.26 18.13
N GLY A 115 -18.40 -3.56 17.05
CA GLY A 115 -19.23 -3.40 15.86
C GLY A 115 -20.46 -2.51 16.06
N LYS A 116 -20.71 -2.02 17.27
CA LYS A 116 -21.77 -1.06 17.59
C LYS A 116 -21.16 0.28 17.93
N PRO A 117 -21.50 1.35 17.19
CA PRO A 117 -21.05 2.69 17.54
C PRO A 117 -21.70 3.15 18.84
N ILE A 118 -20.97 3.97 19.60
CA ILE A 118 -21.47 4.61 20.81
C ILE A 118 -22.59 5.61 20.48
N ASP A 119 -22.42 6.34 19.38
CA ASP A 119 -23.42 7.24 18.85
C ASP A 119 -23.73 6.86 17.40
N PRO A 120 -24.75 6.00 17.15
CA PRO A 120 -25.07 5.50 15.80
C PRO A 120 -25.61 6.59 14.87
N VAL A 121 -26.17 7.67 15.41
CA VAL A 121 -26.79 8.74 14.62
C VAL A 121 -25.86 9.95 14.50
N GLY A 122 -24.96 10.13 15.47
CA GLY A 122 -24.01 11.22 15.52
C GLY A 122 -22.65 10.91 14.90
N ARG A 123 -21.62 11.58 15.42
CA ARG A 123 -20.23 11.45 14.98
C ARG A 123 -19.47 10.41 15.82
N PRO A 124 -18.45 9.76 15.24
CA PRO A 124 -17.60 8.83 15.98
C PRO A 124 -16.92 9.49 17.18
N ARG A 125 -16.69 8.69 18.22
CA ARG A 125 -15.69 9.02 19.26
C ARG A 125 -14.30 8.69 18.73
N LEU A 126 -13.29 9.42 19.18
CA LEU A 126 -11.90 9.21 18.73
C LEU A 126 -11.38 7.80 19.02
N LYS A 127 -11.86 7.15 20.10
CA LYS A 127 -11.55 5.73 20.39
C LYS A 127 -12.12 4.71 19.41
N GLU A 128 -13.11 5.09 18.62
CA GLU A 128 -13.70 4.25 17.57
C GLU A 128 -13.04 4.47 16.21
N LEU A 129 -12.06 5.37 16.13
CA LEU A 129 -11.36 5.69 14.89
C LEU A 129 -10.04 4.94 14.79
N VAL A 130 -9.76 4.48 13.58
CA VAL A 130 -8.49 3.89 13.18
C VAL A 130 -7.84 4.81 12.15
N PHE A 131 -6.60 5.19 12.39
CA PHE A 131 -5.84 6.10 11.52
C PHE A 131 -4.73 5.32 10.82
N PHE A 132 -4.73 5.30 9.49
CA PHE A 132 -3.64 4.79 8.69
C PHE A 132 -2.84 5.95 8.13
N MET A 133 -1.59 6.10 8.55
CA MET A 133 -0.73 7.20 8.08
C MET A 133 0.76 6.91 8.27
N PRO A 134 1.64 7.60 7.53
CA PRO A 134 3.07 7.57 7.79
C PRO A 134 3.40 8.08 9.21
N ALA A 135 4.41 7.46 9.85
CA ALA A 135 4.90 7.93 11.14
C ALA A 135 5.67 9.25 10.99
N GLY A 136 5.55 10.14 11.98
CA GLY A 136 6.15 11.48 11.90
C GLY A 136 7.68 11.49 11.91
N GLN A 137 8.28 10.68 12.80
CA GLN A 137 9.75 10.59 12.95
C GLN A 137 10.38 9.57 12.00
N ALA A 138 9.58 8.62 11.50
CA ALA A 138 10.01 7.55 10.61
C ALA A 138 9.07 7.50 9.39
N ALA A 139 9.28 8.41 8.43
CA ALA A 139 8.43 8.53 7.24
C ALA A 139 8.44 7.28 6.34
N ASN A 140 9.40 6.36 6.56
CA ASN A 140 9.45 5.04 5.94
C ASN A 140 8.51 4.01 6.59
N GLU A 141 7.82 4.37 7.67
CA GLU A 141 6.89 3.49 8.36
C GLU A 141 5.44 3.92 8.12
N LEU A 142 4.63 2.98 7.63
CA LEU A 142 3.17 3.10 7.64
C LEU A 142 2.63 2.44 8.90
N ARG A 143 1.86 3.18 9.69
CA ARG A 143 1.31 2.72 10.96
C ARG A 143 -0.21 2.86 11.01
N GLU A 144 -0.80 1.97 11.79
CA GLU A 144 -2.19 2.03 12.23
C GLU A 144 -2.21 2.57 13.66
N TYR A 145 -2.85 3.71 13.89
CA TYR A 145 -2.99 4.34 15.21
C TYR A 145 -4.42 4.21 15.72
N THR A 146 -4.54 4.00 17.02
CA THR A 146 -5.81 4.00 17.75
C THR A 146 -5.70 4.83 19.02
N LEU A 147 -6.83 5.40 19.46
CA LEU A 147 -6.89 6.24 20.67
C LEU A 147 -7.88 5.64 21.69
N PRO A 148 -7.60 4.45 22.25
CA PRO A 148 -8.58 3.67 23.02
C PRO A 148 -9.19 4.42 24.20
N ASP A 149 -8.43 5.30 24.84
CA ASP A 149 -8.86 6.02 26.05
C ASP A 149 -9.62 7.32 25.75
N SER A 150 -9.62 7.79 24.50
CA SER A 150 -10.18 9.09 24.14
C SER A 150 -11.70 9.08 24.01
N GLN A 151 -12.38 9.87 24.86
CA GLN A 151 -13.84 10.07 24.81
C GLN A 151 -14.26 11.29 23.95
N ALA A 152 -13.31 12.01 23.36
CA ALA A 152 -13.61 13.16 22.51
C ALA A 152 -14.41 12.73 21.27
N VAL A 153 -15.32 13.61 20.82
CA VAL A 153 -16.05 13.46 19.56
C VAL A 153 -15.12 13.89 18.43
N ALA A 154 -15.17 13.15 17.31
CA ALA A 154 -14.45 13.51 16.11
C ALA A 154 -14.87 14.90 15.58
N PRO A 155 -13.96 15.66 14.96
CA PRO A 155 -14.30 16.91 14.27
C PRO A 155 -15.41 16.68 13.21
N ALA A 156 -16.15 17.73 12.89
CA ALA A 156 -17.18 17.64 11.85
C ALA A 156 -16.51 17.40 10.49
N LEU A 157 -17.21 16.84 9.52
CA LEU A 157 -16.58 16.51 8.22
C LEU A 157 -16.09 17.75 7.47
N GLU A 158 -16.72 18.90 7.73
CA GLU A 158 -16.42 20.19 7.12
C GLU A 158 -15.27 20.90 7.84
N ASP A 159 -14.96 20.49 9.07
CA ASP A 159 -13.87 21.05 9.88
C ASP A 159 -12.53 20.43 9.49
N VAL A 160 -12.06 20.79 8.29
CA VAL A 160 -10.79 20.33 7.72
C VAL A 160 -9.61 20.72 8.63
N THR A 161 -9.68 21.89 9.27
CA THR A 161 -8.63 22.39 10.17
C THR A 161 -8.57 21.55 11.44
N GLY A 162 -9.72 21.22 12.03
CA GLY A 162 -9.81 20.31 13.18
C GLY A 162 -9.25 18.92 12.89
N TRP A 163 -9.59 18.34 11.73
CA TRP A 163 -9.03 17.05 11.30
C TRP A 163 -7.52 17.09 11.10
N ARG A 164 -6.99 18.11 10.44
CA ARG A 164 -5.54 18.29 10.26
C ARG A 164 -4.82 18.42 11.60
N SER A 165 -5.40 19.19 12.53
CA SER A 165 -4.84 19.42 13.86
C SER A 165 -4.80 18.12 14.68
N LEU A 166 -5.87 17.34 14.63
CA LEU A 166 -5.94 16.02 15.26
C LEU A 166 -4.88 15.06 14.69
N VAL A 167 -4.77 14.96 13.37
CA VAL A 167 -3.78 14.09 12.71
C VAL A 167 -2.35 14.52 13.06
N ALA A 168 -2.08 15.83 13.10
CA ALA A 168 -0.77 16.35 13.51
C ALA A 168 -0.44 15.97 14.97
N GLN A 169 -1.40 16.09 15.90
CA GLN A 169 -1.23 15.70 17.30
C GLN A 169 -0.92 14.21 17.46
N ILE A 170 -1.67 13.34 16.76
CA ILE A 170 -1.45 11.89 16.77
C ILE A 170 -0.03 11.57 16.25
N ARG A 171 0.39 12.24 15.18
CA ARG A 171 1.70 12.03 14.56
C ARG A 171 2.86 12.41 15.47
N THR A 172 2.72 13.48 16.26
CA THR A 172 3.75 13.92 17.21
C THR A 172 3.79 13.12 18.50
N ASN A 173 2.70 12.40 18.82
CA ASN A 173 2.59 11.66 20.07
C ASN A 173 3.15 10.23 19.93
N SER A 174 4.39 10.04 20.37
CA SER A 174 5.07 8.74 20.33
C SER A 174 4.52 7.71 21.34
N ALA A 175 3.71 8.13 22.31
CA ALA A 175 3.14 7.23 23.33
C ALA A 175 1.83 6.57 22.90
N LEU A 176 1.26 6.97 21.76
CA LEU A 176 -0.01 6.39 21.29
C LEU A 176 0.16 4.92 20.87
N PRO A 177 -0.80 4.05 21.22
CA PRO A 177 -0.86 2.70 20.69
C PRO A 177 -0.83 2.72 19.15
N SER A 178 0.15 2.05 18.58
CA SER A 178 0.28 1.94 17.13
C SER A 178 0.78 0.57 16.71
N ILE A 179 0.33 0.13 15.53
CA ILE A 179 0.73 -1.12 14.91
C ILE A 179 1.50 -0.79 13.63
N LEU A 180 2.72 -1.30 13.52
CA LEU A 180 3.52 -1.18 12.31
C LEU A 180 2.92 -2.06 11.20
N LEU A 181 2.57 -1.44 10.08
CA LEU A 181 2.08 -2.16 8.89
C LEU A 181 3.21 -2.49 7.92
N THR A 182 4.12 -1.54 7.73
CA THR A 182 5.35 -1.72 6.96
C THR A 182 6.37 -0.67 7.34
N ASN A 183 7.66 -1.02 7.30
CA ASN A 183 8.81 -0.12 7.42
C ASN A 183 9.54 0.08 6.07
N ARG A 184 8.91 -0.37 4.97
CA ARG A 184 9.39 -0.27 3.59
C ARG A 184 8.65 0.80 2.81
N LEU A 185 7.96 1.74 3.45
CA LEU A 185 7.32 2.84 2.74
C LEU A 185 8.44 3.72 2.15
N ARG A 186 8.41 3.96 0.84
CA ARG A 186 9.31 4.97 0.25
C ARG A 186 8.93 6.32 0.86
N TYR A 187 9.91 7.15 1.20
CA TYR A 187 9.68 8.53 1.61
C TYR A 187 10.47 9.48 0.73
N PHE A 188 10.09 10.76 0.77
CA PHE A 188 10.79 11.86 0.12
C PHE A 188 10.79 13.07 1.04
N SER A 189 11.81 13.90 0.92
CA SER A 189 11.96 15.15 1.63
C SER A 189 11.38 16.25 0.77
N PHE A 190 10.54 17.08 1.37
CA PHE A 190 9.92 18.23 0.74
C PHE A 190 10.02 19.42 1.69
N GLY A 191 10.95 20.34 1.39
CA GLY A 191 11.37 21.35 2.35
C GLY A 191 12.05 20.72 3.57
N SER A 192 11.58 21.06 4.77
CA SER A 192 12.04 20.47 6.03
C SER A 192 11.29 19.19 6.43
N GLU A 193 10.24 18.82 5.69
CA GLU A 193 9.38 17.70 6.03
C GLU A 193 9.79 16.43 5.29
N LYS A 194 9.68 15.28 5.97
CA LYS A 194 9.71 13.96 5.35
C LYS A 194 8.29 13.46 5.15
N LEU A 195 7.96 13.06 3.93
CA LEU A 195 6.64 12.62 3.50
C LEU A 195 6.71 11.18 3.02
N GLY A 196 5.73 10.37 3.45
CA GLY A 196 5.60 8.99 2.97
C GLY A 196 4.98 8.96 1.57
N ALA A 197 5.46 8.09 0.69
CA ALA A 197 4.94 7.89 -0.65
C ALA A 197 3.69 6.99 -0.61
N ILE A 198 2.65 7.48 0.06
CA ILE A 198 1.32 6.89 0.12
C ILE A 198 0.27 7.95 -0.20
N ARG A 199 -0.74 7.56 -0.97
CA ARG A 199 -1.89 8.40 -1.28
C ARG A 199 -3.17 7.62 -1.12
N PHE A 200 -4.11 8.23 -0.43
CA PHE A 200 -5.48 7.77 -0.32
C PHE A 200 -6.38 8.67 -1.15
N TYR A 201 -7.36 8.09 -1.81
CA TYR A 201 -8.43 8.84 -2.47
C TYR A 201 -9.75 8.31 -1.97
N LEU A 202 -10.68 9.21 -1.73
CA LEU A 202 -12.05 8.90 -1.33
C LEU A 202 -13.01 9.41 -2.40
N GLU A 203 -13.76 8.50 -2.98
CA GLU A 203 -14.83 8.82 -3.92
C GLU A 203 -16.15 8.38 -3.31
N MET A 204 -17.14 9.28 -3.33
CA MET A 204 -18.48 9.01 -2.80
C MET A 204 -19.51 9.25 -3.89
N ALA A 205 -20.52 8.37 -3.96
CA ALA A 205 -21.65 8.50 -4.88
C ALA A 205 -22.96 8.23 -4.11
N PRO A 206 -23.80 9.25 -3.85
CA PRO A 206 -23.57 10.67 -4.10
C PRO A 206 -22.39 11.26 -3.31
N SER A 207 -21.78 12.32 -3.80
CA SER A 207 -20.72 13.07 -3.11
C SER A 207 -21.27 13.81 -1.88
N MET A 208 -20.40 14.29 -0.99
CA MET A 208 -20.86 15.06 0.19
C MET A 208 -21.46 16.41 -0.21
N GLU A 209 -20.93 17.02 -1.26
CA GLU A 209 -21.43 18.28 -1.81
C GLU A 209 -22.84 18.10 -2.39
N GLU A 210 -23.05 17.05 -3.20
CA GLU A 210 -24.38 16.73 -3.72
C GLU A 210 -25.38 16.40 -2.61
N TRP A 211 -24.93 15.62 -1.61
CA TRP A 211 -25.77 15.23 -0.48
C TRP A 211 -26.36 16.45 0.26
N LYS A 212 -25.56 17.50 0.44
CA LYS A 212 -25.96 18.72 1.14
C LYS A 212 -26.59 19.78 0.24
N SER A 213 -26.38 19.68 -1.07
CA SER A 213 -26.89 20.68 -2.01
C SER A 213 -28.42 20.77 -1.97
N SER A 214 -28.93 21.98 -1.75
CA SER A 214 -30.36 22.29 -1.86
C SER A 214 -30.90 22.27 -3.29
N SER A 215 -30.02 22.42 -4.30
CA SER A 215 -30.41 22.50 -5.70
C SER A 215 -30.73 21.13 -6.32
N LEU A 216 -30.21 20.04 -5.75
CA LEU A 216 -30.44 18.69 -6.28
C LEU A 216 -31.63 18.03 -5.61
N SER A 217 -32.61 17.62 -6.41
CA SER A 217 -33.71 16.78 -5.90
C SER A 217 -33.17 15.40 -5.47
N TRP A 218 -33.93 14.70 -4.62
CA TRP A 218 -33.58 13.34 -4.17
C TRP A 218 -33.27 12.38 -5.34
N LYS A 219 -34.05 12.47 -6.43
CA LYS A 219 -33.85 11.65 -7.64
C LYS A 219 -32.68 12.12 -8.50
N GLY A 220 -32.24 13.37 -8.33
CA GLY A 220 -31.15 13.99 -9.07
C GLY A 220 -29.76 13.77 -8.46
N LEU A 221 -29.67 13.09 -7.31
CA LEU A 221 -28.40 12.68 -6.73
C LEU A 221 -27.77 11.55 -7.56
N SER A 222 -26.43 11.48 -7.60
CA SER A 222 -25.69 10.47 -8.36
C SER A 222 -25.70 9.09 -7.68
N TRP A 223 -26.88 8.50 -7.53
CA TRP A 223 -27.04 7.19 -6.91
C TRP A 223 -26.31 6.10 -7.72
N PRO A 224 -25.52 5.24 -7.06
CA PRO A 224 -24.85 4.14 -7.74
C PRO A 224 -25.90 3.23 -8.38
N GLN A 225 -25.85 3.08 -9.70
CA GLN A 225 -26.82 2.29 -10.48
C GLN A 225 -28.29 2.68 -10.27
N GLY A 226 -28.56 3.93 -9.83
CA GLY A 226 -29.92 4.36 -9.52
C GLY A 226 -30.55 3.68 -8.31
N LEU A 227 -29.74 3.10 -7.41
CA LEU A 227 -30.22 2.40 -6.21
C LEU A 227 -30.74 3.37 -5.13
N PHE A 228 -31.97 3.85 -5.32
CA PHE A 228 -32.70 4.61 -4.33
C PHE A 228 -34.21 4.28 -4.32
N ALA A 229 -34.81 4.43 -3.15
CA ALA A 229 -36.22 4.33 -2.86
C ALA A 229 -36.78 5.74 -2.50
N PRO A 230 -38.09 5.90 -2.30
CA PRO A 230 -38.69 7.20 -1.97
C PRO A 230 -38.16 7.87 -0.69
N ASP A 231 -37.69 7.06 0.27
CA ASP A 231 -37.28 7.46 1.62
C ASP A 231 -35.81 7.10 1.95
N ARG A 232 -35.18 6.18 1.21
CA ARG A 232 -33.82 5.70 1.46
C ARG A 232 -33.03 5.51 0.18
N GLY A 233 -31.72 5.72 0.21
CA GLY A 233 -30.83 5.53 -0.94
C GLY A 233 -29.53 4.86 -0.53
N GLN A 234 -28.92 4.08 -1.44
CA GLN A 234 -27.63 3.45 -1.17
C GLN A 234 -26.50 4.38 -1.59
N ARG A 235 -25.64 4.76 -0.66
CA ARG A 235 -24.42 5.50 -0.96
C ARG A 235 -23.26 4.55 -1.09
N ARG A 236 -22.47 4.72 -2.15
CA ARG A 236 -21.19 4.02 -2.33
C ARG A 236 -20.06 4.90 -1.81
N VAL A 237 -19.17 4.31 -1.02
CA VAL A 237 -17.89 4.91 -0.63
C VAL A 237 -16.79 4.03 -1.20
N ARG A 238 -15.92 4.62 -2.02
CA ARG A 238 -14.77 3.94 -2.64
C ARG A 238 -13.49 4.59 -2.16
N ILE A 239 -12.54 3.76 -1.73
CA ILE A 239 -11.22 4.17 -1.28
C ILE A 239 -10.20 3.58 -2.22
N ARG A 240 -9.39 4.42 -2.85
CA ARG A 240 -8.22 4.00 -3.62
C ARG A 240 -6.97 4.26 -2.78
N VAL A 241 -6.06 3.29 -2.78
CA VAL A 241 -4.77 3.38 -2.09
C VAL A 241 -3.67 3.24 -3.13
N GLU A 242 -2.74 4.18 -3.14
CA GLU A 242 -1.51 4.12 -3.93
C GLU A 242 -0.35 4.16 -2.95
N ILE A 243 0.56 3.19 -3.03
CA ILE A 243 1.72 3.11 -2.14
C ILE A 243 2.96 2.76 -2.94
N GLN A 244 4.09 3.37 -2.60
CA GLN A 244 5.39 2.99 -3.13
C GLN A 244 6.21 2.30 -2.04
N LEU A 245 6.65 1.07 -2.32
CA LEU A 245 7.47 0.29 -1.40
C LEU A 245 8.92 0.26 -1.88
N ALA A 246 9.82 0.40 -0.91
CA ALA A 246 11.26 0.24 -1.08
C ALA A 246 11.64 -1.25 -0.94
N PRO A 247 12.70 -1.71 -1.64
CA PRO A 247 13.14 -3.12 -1.61
C PRO A 247 13.70 -3.55 -0.24
N SER A 248 14.15 -2.61 0.58
CA SER A 248 14.67 -2.87 1.92
C SER A 248 14.25 -1.75 2.88
N PRO A 249 14.02 -2.03 4.18
CA PRO A 249 13.74 -1.00 5.18
C PRO A 249 14.90 0.00 5.41
N SER A 250 16.12 -0.34 4.98
CA SER A 250 17.29 0.52 5.05
C SER A 250 17.47 1.43 3.83
N THR A 251 16.64 1.25 2.79
CA THR A 251 16.72 2.00 1.54
C THR A 251 16.42 3.48 1.82
N THR A 252 17.37 4.35 1.53
CA THR A 252 17.22 5.80 1.74
C THR A 252 16.52 6.46 0.54
N GLU A 253 16.17 7.73 0.71
CA GLU A 253 15.43 8.59 -0.23
C GLU A 253 15.89 8.54 -1.70
N PHE A 254 17.17 8.25 -1.94
CA PHE A 254 17.86 8.37 -3.23
C PHE A 254 18.04 7.06 -4.01
N GLU A 255 17.76 5.89 -3.44
CA GLU A 255 17.87 4.59 -4.15
C GLU A 255 16.60 4.25 -4.97
N ALA A 256 16.11 5.25 -5.69
CA ALA A 256 14.85 5.27 -6.42
C ALA A 256 14.62 4.20 -7.52
N PRO A 257 15.61 3.55 -8.18
CA PRO A 257 15.28 2.70 -9.34
C PRO A 257 14.55 1.40 -8.99
N TYR A 258 14.48 1.00 -7.71
CA TYR A 258 13.90 -0.27 -7.29
C TYR A 258 12.59 -0.15 -6.50
N CYS A 259 12.05 1.06 -6.35
CA CYS A 259 10.76 1.24 -5.68
C CYS A 259 9.60 0.73 -6.54
N ARG A 260 8.73 -0.11 -5.99
CA ARG A 260 7.55 -0.62 -6.69
C ARG A 260 6.30 0.11 -6.25
N THR A 261 5.47 0.50 -7.22
CA THR A 261 4.17 1.13 -6.95
C THR A 261 3.09 0.07 -6.93
N PHE A 262 2.27 0.08 -5.89
CA PHE A 262 1.09 -0.75 -5.76
C PHE A 262 -0.15 0.12 -5.69
N ILE A 263 -1.22 -0.37 -6.30
CA ILE A 263 -2.52 0.30 -6.34
C ILE A 263 -3.58 -0.68 -5.84
N GLY A 264 -4.42 -0.22 -4.92
CA GLY A 264 -5.54 -0.96 -4.35
C GLY A 264 -6.82 -0.14 -4.41
N SER A 265 -7.95 -0.83 -4.44
CA SER A 265 -9.27 -0.21 -4.38
C SER A 265 -10.17 -1.04 -3.47
N LEU A 266 -10.90 -0.35 -2.59
CA LEU A 266 -11.87 -0.92 -1.66
C LEU A 266 -13.17 -0.12 -1.79
N ALA A 267 -14.32 -0.75 -1.58
CA ALA A 267 -15.59 -0.06 -1.59
C ALA A 267 -16.59 -0.72 -0.63
N PHE A 268 -17.46 0.09 -0.05
CA PHE A 268 -18.60 -0.36 0.74
C PHE A 268 -19.81 0.51 0.44
N TYR A 269 -20.98 0.02 0.87
CA TYR A 269 -22.25 0.68 0.68
C TYR A 269 -22.92 0.87 2.04
N TYR A 270 -23.63 1.98 2.18
CA TYR A 270 -24.45 2.22 3.36
C TYR A 270 -25.71 3.00 2.97
N SER A 271 -26.75 2.87 3.79
CA SER A 271 -28.03 3.49 3.51
C SER A 271 -28.06 4.92 4.03
N LEU A 272 -28.55 5.85 3.22
CA LEU A 272 -28.88 7.20 3.59
C LEU A 272 -30.40 7.36 3.65
N ARG A 273 -30.90 8.13 4.62
CA ARG A 273 -32.32 8.47 4.71
C ARG A 273 -32.59 9.86 4.19
N LYS A 274 -33.72 10.03 3.49
CA LYS A 274 -34.12 11.28 2.87
C LYS A 274 -34.47 12.37 3.89
N ASP A 275 -35.09 12.01 5.00
CA ASP A 275 -35.44 12.91 6.11
C ASP A 275 -34.19 13.45 6.84
N ALA A 276 -33.12 12.66 6.91
CA ALA A 276 -31.84 13.05 7.48
C ALA A 276 -31.01 13.98 6.55
N ARG A 277 -31.48 14.25 5.33
CA ARG A 277 -30.84 15.19 4.42
C ARG A 277 -31.12 16.61 4.90
N VAL A 278 -30.20 17.17 5.67
CA VAL A 278 -30.23 18.58 6.07
C VAL A 278 -29.89 19.44 4.85
N ILE A 279 -30.92 20.06 4.28
CA ILE A 279 -30.78 21.06 3.23
C ILE A 279 -30.43 22.38 3.91
N GLN A 280 -29.18 22.81 3.79
CA GLN A 280 -28.74 24.16 4.21
C GLN A 280 -28.90 25.14 3.06
#